data_AF-A0A6C0C8I3-F1
#
_entry.id   AF-A0A6C0C8I3-F1
#
_cell.length_a   1.000
_cell.length_b   1.000
_cell.length_c   1.000
_cell.angle_alpha   90.00
_cell.angle_beta   90.00
_cell.angle_gamma   90.00
#
_symmetry.space_group_name_H-M   'P 1'
#
loop_
_entity.id
_entity.type
_entity.pdbx_description
1 polymer ?
#
loop_
_entity_poly.entity_id
_entity_poly.type
_entity_poly.pdbx_seq_one_letter_code
_entity_poly.pdbx_strand_id
1 'polypeptide(L)'
;MQYDQTLLCTILNENDIEINETQMVSLNDITQKIIKAKKPKTFIADIADKILIHNKYYITLDACHELLHDLQLNDGCNRITTKHNFSNIIDFEKNILQFNEYLFTAFLMIEGSNCFGVWIRYNEILDLLNLNDDMDIENENIMTYETLSKCDKFPKINNGCKYKYSRFINLAAISFLIDKSMAIDIDEIKKFFNEDIAQSFDTYIKRVIDQFFYCKDILGIDIARE
;
A
#
# COMPACT_ATOMS: atom_id res chain seq x y z
N MET A 1 3.09 -3.70 -2.55
CA MET A 1 2.94 -5.16 -2.60
C MET A 1 4.31 -5.83 -2.48
N GLN A 2 4.96 -5.85 -1.33
CA GLN A 2 6.10 -6.65 -0.96
C GLN A 2 5.69 -8.14 -0.91
N TYR A 3 5.79 -8.76 -2.07
CA TYR A 3 5.85 -10.19 -2.29
C TYR A 3 6.96 -10.83 -1.43
N ASP A 4 7.15 -12.14 -1.51
CA ASP A 4 8.34 -12.78 -0.94
C ASP A 4 9.58 -12.25 -1.70
N GLN A 5 10.05 -11.06 -1.29
CA GLN A 5 11.21 -10.38 -1.86
C GLN A 5 12.41 -11.32 -1.82
N THR A 6 12.45 -12.26 -0.87
CA THR A 6 13.46 -13.30 -0.82
C THR A 6 13.50 -14.14 -2.10
N LEU A 7 12.35 -14.60 -2.60
CA LEU A 7 12.29 -15.42 -3.81
C LEU A 7 12.58 -14.60 -5.07
N LEU A 8 12.02 -13.39 -5.18
CA LEU A 8 12.31 -12.50 -6.30
C LEU A 8 13.80 -12.13 -6.32
N CYS A 9 14.37 -11.74 -5.18
CA CYS A 9 15.80 -11.46 -5.04
C CYS A 9 16.65 -12.69 -5.37
N THR A 10 16.25 -13.90 -4.97
CA THR A 10 16.95 -15.13 -5.35
C THR A 10 16.95 -15.31 -6.87
N ILE A 11 15.80 -15.20 -7.54
CA ILE A 11 15.72 -15.32 -9.00
C ILE A 11 16.58 -14.26 -9.69
N LEU A 12 16.52 -13.00 -9.23
CA LEU A 12 17.32 -11.91 -9.79
C LEU A 12 18.82 -12.16 -9.58
N ASN A 13 19.24 -12.58 -8.39
CA ASN A 13 20.62 -12.88 -8.06
C ASN A 13 21.16 -14.10 -8.85
N GLU A 14 20.36 -15.17 -8.99
CA GLU A 14 20.72 -16.36 -9.78
C GLU A 14 20.91 -16.04 -11.28
N ASN A 15 20.33 -14.93 -11.75
CA ASN A 15 20.44 -14.45 -13.13
C ASN A 15 21.39 -13.24 -13.28
N ASP A 16 22.21 -12.94 -12.27
CA ASP A 16 23.14 -11.81 -12.25
C ASP A 16 22.45 -10.47 -12.56
N ILE A 17 21.30 -10.22 -11.96
CA ILE A 17 20.55 -8.96 -12.06
C ILE A 17 20.64 -8.22 -10.73
N GLU A 18 21.33 -7.08 -10.75
CA GLU A 18 21.46 -6.23 -9.58
C GLU A 18 20.20 -5.41 -9.33
N ILE A 19 19.82 -5.33 -8.05
CA ILE A 19 18.83 -4.38 -7.55
C ILE A 19 19.60 -3.12 -7.16
N ASN A 20 19.21 -1.98 -7.72
CA ASN A 20 19.88 -0.72 -7.40
C ASN A 20 19.50 -0.22 -5.99
N GLU A 21 20.21 0.80 -5.51
CA GLU A 21 19.99 1.39 -4.18
C GLU A 21 18.56 1.91 -3.96
N THR A 22 17.85 2.23 -5.06
CA THR A 22 16.44 2.69 -5.05
C THR A 22 15.42 1.55 -5.17
N GLN A 23 15.80 0.29 -4.95
CA GLN A 23 14.90 -0.87 -5.04
C GLN A 23 14.27 -1.05 -6.43
N MET A 24 15.04 -0.76 -7.48
CA MET A 24 14.64 -0.95 -8.88
C MET A 24 15.57 -1.90 -9.60
N VAL A 25 15.04 -2.54 -10.64
CA VAL A 25 15.73 -3.55 -11.44
C VAL A 25 15.73 -3.16 -12.91
N SER A 26 16.82 -3.48 -13.60
CA SER A 26 16.98 -3.21 -15.02
C SER A 26 16.04 -4.07 -15.85
N LEU A 27 15.01 -3.45 -16.44
CA LEU A 27 14.07 -4.11 -17.34
C LEU A 27 14.80 -4.68 -18.56
N ASN A 28 15.88 -4.01 -19.01
CA ASN A 28 16.76 -4.50 -20.05
C ASN A 28 17.37 -5.86 -19.67
N ASP A 29 17.91 -5.99 -18.46
CA ASP A 29 18.54 -7.22 -17.98
C ASP A 29 17.50 -8.33 -17.75
N ILE A 30 16.32 -8.00 -17.19
CA ILE A 30 15.21 -8.96 -17.03
C ILE A 30 14.77 -9.51 -18.39
N THR A 31 14.60 -8.63 -19.38
CA THR A 31 14.14 -8.99 -20.73
C THR A 31 15.14 -9.92 -21.43
N GLN A 32 16.44 -9.71 -21.22
CA GLN A 32 17.49 -10.47 -21.89
C GLN A 32 17.89 -11.75 -21.15
N LYS A 33 18.00 -11.71 -19.83
CA LYS A 33 18.57 -12.80 -19.02
C LYS A 33 17.51 -13.77 -18.51
N ILE A 34 16.36 -13.27 -18.06
CA ILE A 34 15.26 -14.10 -17.55
C ILE A 34 14.28 -14.45 -18.67
N ILE A 35 13.64 -13.44 -19.26
CA ILE A 35 12.59 -13.63 -20.27
C ILE A 35 13.19 -14.16 -21.59
N LYS A 36 14.45 -13.80 -21.88
CA LYS A 36 15.17 -14.16 -23.11
C LYS A 36 14.34 -13.80 -24.36
N ALA A 37 13.74 -12.61 -24.34
CA ALA A 37 12.83 -12.17 -25.40
C ALA A 37 13.55 -12.11 -26.76
N LYS A 38 12.96 -12.71 -27.80
CA LYS A 38 13.52 -12.69 -29.17
C LYS A 38 13.62 -11.27 -29.77
N LYS A 39 12.78 -10.34 -29.31
CA LYS A 39 12.76 -8.93 -29.73
C LYS A 39 12.72 -8.00 -28.50
N PRO A 40 13.86 -7.80 -27.80
CA PRO A 40 13.88 -7.08 -26.53
C PRO A 40 13.36 -5.64 -26.61
N LYS A 41 13.70 -4.91 -27.68
CA LYS A 41 13.27 -3.51 -27.85
C LYS A 41 11.76 -3.35 -27.95
N THR A 42 11.10 -4.25 -28.67
CA THR A 42 9.64 -4.25 -28.82
C THR A 42 8.98 -4.61 -27.49
N PHE A 43 9.46 -5.67 -26.85
CA PHE A 43 8.96 -6.10 -25.54
C PHE A 43 9.04 -4.97 -24.49
N ILE A 44 10.20 -4.32 -24.38
CA ILE A 44 10.39 -3.19 -23.46
C ILE A 44 9.47 -2.01 -23.81
N ALA A 45 9.19 -1.77 -25.09
CA ALA A 45 8.31 -0.68 -25.51
C ALA A 45 6.87 -0.86 -24.99
N ASP A 46 6.41 -2.10 -24.89
CA ASP A 46 5.03 -2.45 -24.49
C ASP A 46 4.79 -2.35 -22.97
N ILE A 47 5.84 -2.24 -22.15
CA ILE A 47 5.72 -2.08 -20.69
C ILE A 47 5.45 -0.61 -20.33
N ALA A 48 4.32 -0.31 -19.67
CA ALA A 48 3.92 1.05 -19.35
C ALA A 48 4.74 1.67 -18.21
N ASP A 49 5.00 0.92 -17.13
CA ASP A 49 5.54 1.45 -15.86
C ASP A 49 7.07 1.43 -15.78
N LYS A 50 7.75 1.79 -16.88
CA LYS A 50 9.22 1.83 -16.96
C LYS A 50 9.79 3.23 -16.80
N ILE A 51 10.90 3.34 -16.07
CA ILE A 51 11.63 4.58 -15.83
C ILE A 51 12.95 4.55 -16.61
N LEU A 52 13.28 5.63 -17.33
CA LEU A 52 14.55 5.75 -18.07
C LEU A 52 15.62 6.42 -17.19
N ILE A 53 16.69 5.70 -16.86
CA ILE A 53 17.83 6.22 -16.07
C ILE A 53 19.12 5.86 -16.82
N HIS A 54 19.98 6.85 -17.10
CA HIS A 54 21.27 6.66 -17.79
C HIS A 54 21.18 5.75 -19.04
N ASN A 55 20.15 5.97 -19.87
CA ASN A 55 19.89 5.22 -21.11
C ASN A 55 19.53 3.73 -20.94
N LYS A 56 19.10 3.33 -19.74
CA LYS A 56 18.52 2.00 -19.44
C LYS A 56 17.13 2.15 -18.83
N TYR A 57 16.24 1.21 -19.12
CA TYR A 57 14.91 1.17 -18.52
C TYR A 57 14.92 0.35 -17.23
N TYR A 58 14.25 0.88 -16.21
CA TYR A 58 14.11 0.28 -14.89
C TYR A 58 12.64 0.13 -14.54
N ILE A 59 12.32 -0.89 -13.76
CA ILE A 59 11.01 -1.10 -13.16
C ILE A 59 11.17 -1.35 -11.66
N THR A 60 10.11 -1.14 -10.88
CA THR A 60 10.08 -1.49 -9.46
C THR A 60 10.12 -3.00 -9.28
N LEU A 61 10.49 -3.46 -8.09
CA LEU A 61 10.43 -4.89 -7.75
C LEU A 61 9.00 -5.45 -7.87
N ASP A 62 7.99 -4.67 -7.50
CA ASP A 62 6.58 -5.07 -7.61
C ASP A 62 6.18 -5.29 -9.08
N ALA A 63 6.50 -4.34 -9.97
CA ALA A 63 6.26 -4.47 -11.41
C ALA A 63 7.07 -5.62 -12.04
N CYS A 64 8.28 -5.89 -11.53
CA CYS A 64 9.07 -7.03 -11.97
C CYS A 64 8.41 -8.37 -11.60
N HIS A 65 7.83 -8.46 -10.41
CA HIS A 65 7.13 -9.66 -9.96
C HIS A 65 5.89 -9.93 -10.81
N GLU A 66 5.04 -8.92 -11.00
CA GLU A 66 3.85 -9.02 -11.86
C GLU A 66 4.21 -9.47 -13.27
N LEU A 67 5.26 -8.86 -13.85
CA LEU A 67 5.76 -9.23 -15.17
C LEU A 67 6.17 -10.71 -15.28
N LEU A 68 6.87 -11.24 -14.27
CA LEU A 68 7.32 -12.64 -14.27
C LEU A 68 6.17 -13.62 -13.99
N HIS A 69 5.20 -13.21 -13.18
CA HIS A 69 3.98 -13.96 -12.90
C HIS A 69 3.11 -14.11 -14.16
N ASP A 70 2.83 -13.00 -14.86
CA ASP A 70 1.98 -12.97 -16.05
C ASP A 70 2.54 -13.81 -17.22
N LEU A 71 3.86 -13.92 -17.29
CA LEU A 71 4.55 -14.72 -18.30
C LEU A 71 4.63 -16.23 -17.95
N GLN A 72 4.11 -16.63 -16.77
CA GLN A 72 4.15 -18.01 -16.26
C GLN A 72 5.55 -18.64 -16.28
N LEU A 73 6.60 -17.82 -16.17
CA LEU A 73 7.98 -18.29 -16.37
C LEU A 73 8.54 -19.07 -15.16
N ASN A 74 7.79 -19.19 -14.06
CA ASN A 74 8.21 -19.89 -12.85
C ASN A 74 7.08 -20.72 -12.21
N ASP A 75 7.19 -22.05 -12.29
CA ASP A 75 6.33 -22.99 -11.54
C ASP A 75 6.44 -22.82 -10.01
N GLY A 76 7.53 -22.18 -9.52
CA GLY A 76 7.72 -21.85 -8.10
C GLY A 76 6.96 -20.62 -7.61
N CYS A 77 6.53 -19.71 -8.50
CA CYS A 77 5.69 -18.55 -8.14
C CYS A 77 4.23 -18.94 -7.86
N ASN A 78 3.81 -20.13 -8.31
CA ASN A 78 2.48 -20.69 -8.06
C ASN A 78 2.28 -21.17 -6.60
N ARG A 79 3.28 -21.00 -5.72
CA ARG A 79 3.26 -21.41 -4.30
C ARG A 79 3.63 -20.31 -3.33
N ILE A 80 3.32 -19.06 -3.65
CA ILE A 80 3.42 -17.98 -2.67
C ILE A 80 2.18 -18.06 -1.78
N THR A 81 2.31 -18.74 -0.65
CA THR A 81 1.40 -18.49 0.47
C THR A 81 1.69 -17.10 1.00
N THR A 82 0.66 -16.26 0.99
CA THR A 82 0.65 -14.92 1.57
C THR A 82 0.96 -14.99 3.06
N LYS A 83 2.22 -14.85 3.43
CA LYS A 83 2.56 -14.33 4.76
C LYS A 83 2.18 -12.86 4.77
N HIS A 84 1.39 -12.42 5.75
CA HIS A 84 1.06 -11.01 5.96
C HIS A 84 2.35 -10.19 5.98
N ASN A 85 2.61 -9.48 4.88
CA ASN A 85 3.71 -8.55 4.80
C ASN A 85 3.17 -7.16 5.14
N PHE A 86 3.54 -6.65 6.32
CA PHE A 86 3.00 -5.41 6.86
C PHE A 86 3.23 -4.21 5.93
N SER A 87 4.28 -4.21 5.12
CA SER A 87 4.58 -3.16 4.14
C SER A 87 3.55 -3.01 3.02
N ASN A 88 2.59 -3.93 2.90
CA ASN A 88 1.51 -3.90 1.90
C ASN A 88 0.17 -3.49 2.43
N ILE A 89 0.05 -3.46 3.75
CA ILE A 89 -1.20 -3.15 4.41
C ILE A 89 -1.57 -1.70 4.15
N ILE A 90 -0.59 -0.82 3.93
CA ILE A 90 -0.79 0.61 3.77
C ILE A 90 -0.04 1.12 2.54
N ASP A 91 -0.78 1.63 1.55
CA ASP A 91 -0.26 2.50 0.49
C ASP A 91 -0.53 3.95 0.91
N PHE A 92 0.49 4.58 1.50
CA PHE A 92 0.42 5.96 2.03
C PHE A 92 0.23 7.00 0.93
N GLU A 93 0.74 6.77 -0.28
CA GLU A 93 0.62 7.72 -1.40
C GLU A 93 -0.80 7.75 -1.94
N LYS A 94 -1.43 6.57 -2.01
CA LYS A 94 -2.79 6.42 -2.55
C LYS A 94 -3.88 6.44 -1.49
N ASN A 95 -3.52 6.48 -0.20
CA ASN A 95 -4.48 6.46 0.89
C ASN A 95 -5.34 5.18 0.86
N ILE A 96 -4.67 4.04 0.62
CA ILE A 96 -5.31 2.72 0.52
C ILE A 96 -4.82 1.81 1.64
N LEU A 97 -5.76 1.13 2.29
CA LEU A 97 -5.47 -0.02 3.15
C LEU A 97 -5.81 -1.32 2.42
N GLN A 98 -4.92 -2.31 2.47
CA GLN A 98 -5.12 -3.58 1.82
C GLN A 98 -5.27 -4.71 2.84
N PHE A 99 -6.34 -5.49 2.72
CA PHE A 99 -6.58 -6.71 3.47
C PHE A 99 -7.03 -7.81 2.53
N ASN A 100 -6.21 -8.84 2.31
CA ASN A 100 -6.48 -9.88 1.34
C ASN A 100 -6.82 -9.28 -0.05
N GLU A 101 -8.00 -9.57 -0.59
CA GLU A 101 -8.49 -9.02 -1.87
C GLU A 101 -9.22 -7.66 -1.72
N TYR A 102 -9.41 -7.18 -0.48
CA TYR A 102 -10.08 -5.90 -0.21
C TYR A 102 -9.10 -4.74 -0.24
N LEU A 103 -9.53 -3.66 -0.91
CA LEU A 103 -8.88 -2.36 -0.91
C LEU A 103 -9.83 -1.35 -0.27
N PHE A 104 -9.41 -0.78 0.85
CA PHE A 104 -10.17 0.24 1.55
C PHE A 104 -9.60 1.62 1.28
N THR A 105 -10.49 2.58 1.08
CA THR A 105 -10.15 3.99 1.05
C THR A 105 -9.96 4.48 2.48
N ALA A 106 -8.78 4.99 2.81
CA ALA A 106 -8.44 5.37 4.18
C ALA A 106 -7.74 6.73 4.29
N PHE A 107 -8.04 7.51 5.32
CA PHE A 107 -7.22 8.64 5.74
C PHE A 107 -6.25 8.19 6.82
N LEU A 108 -4.97 8.38 6.54
CA LEU A 108 -3.87 8.07 7.46
C LEU A 108 -3.35 9.39 8.04
N MET A 109 -3.47 9.56 9.35
CA MET A 109 -3.17 10.79 10.07
C MET A 109 -2.01 10.57 11.04
N ILE A 110 -1.07 11.51 11.08
CA ILE A 110 -0.01 11.53 12.09
C ILE A 110 -0.40 12.52 13.19
N GLU A 111 -0.67 11.99 14.38
CA GLU A 111 -1.13 12.73 15.57
C GLU A 111 0.01 13.01 16.58
N GLY A 112 1.25 13.06 16.10
CA GLY A 112 2.44 13.30 16.92
C GLY A 112 3.51 12.25 16.65
N SER A 113 4.58 12.25 17.45
CA SER A 113 5.78 11.46 17.16
C SER A 113 5.55 9.95 17.07
N ASN A 114 4.51 9.41 17.71
CA ASN A 114 4.16 7.99 17.71
C ASN A 114 2.64 7.73 17.75
N CYS A 115 1.83 8.75 17.45
CA CYS A 115 0.37 8.60 17.45
C CYS A 115 -0.11 8.72 16.02
N PHE A 116 -1.01 7.83 15.62
CA PHE A 116 -1.60 7.88 14.30
C PHE A 116 -3.09 7.59 14.35
N GLY A 117 -3.84 8.32 13.54
CA GLY A 117 -5.25 8.11 13.33
C GLY A 117 -5.44 7.43 11.98
N VAL A 118 -6.25 6.37 11.94
CA VAL A 118 -6.68 5.76 10.68
C VAL A 118 -8.18 5.85 10.60
N TRP A 119 -8.66 6.43 9.51
CA TRP A 119 -10.08 6.56 9.22
C TRP A 119 -10.39 5.85 7.91
N ILE A 120 -11.34 4.93 7.91
CA ILE A 120 -11.63 4.08 6.76
C ILE A 120 -13.03 4.37 6.28
N ARG A 121 -13.28 4.29 4.98
CA ARG A 121 -14.60 4.59 4.44
C ARG A 121 -15.64 3.65 5.04
N TYR A 122 -16.67 4.25 5.61
CA TYR A 122 -17.60 3.56 6.50
C TYR A 122 -18.33 2.39 5.83
N ASN A 123 -18.86 2.60 4.63
CA ASN A 123 -19.59 1.55 3.91
C ASN A 123 -18.71 0.35 3.57
N GLU A 124 -17.42 0.56 3.29
CA GLU A 124 -16.50 -0.54 2.96
C GLU A 124 -16.25 -1.44 4.20
N ILE A 125 -16.31 -0.87 5.40
CA ILE A 125 -16.26 -1.62 6.66
C ILE A 125 -17.56 -2.39 6.91
N LEU A 126 -18.72 -1.77 6.66
CA LEU A 126 -20.01 -2.46 6.79
C LEU A 126 -20.10 -3.65 5.83
N ASP A 127 -19.66 -3.48 4.59
CA ASP A 127 -19.62 -4.54 3.57
C ASP A 127 -18.70 -5.69 4.01
N LEU A 128 -17.50 -5.38 4.50
CA LEU A 128 -16.54 -6.38 5.01
C LEU A 128 -17.13 -7.17 6.18
N LEU A 129 -17.79 -6.48 7.12
CA LEU A 129 -18.33 -7.07 8.33
C LEU A 129 -19.74 -7.66 8.15
N ASN A 130 -20.32 -7.57 6.95
CA ASN A 130 -21.69 -7.96 6.63
C ASN A 130 -22.72 -7.34 7.60
N LEU A 131 -22.60 -6.02 7.81
CA LEU A 131 -23.43 -5.22 8.72
C LEU A 131 -24.29 -4.21 7.93
N ASN A 132 -25.41 -3.80 8.52
CA ASN A 132 -26.28 -2.76 7.97
C ASN A 132 -25.83 -1.35 8.44
N ASP A 133 -26.39 -0.31 7.82
CA ASP A 133 -26.08 1.11 8.12
C ASP A 133 -26.81 1.67 9.37
N ASP A 134 -27.43 0.80 10.18
CA ASP A 134 -28.17 1.15 11.40
C ASP A 134 -27.36 0.92 12.68
N MET A 135 -26.03 0.88 12.58
CA MET A 135 -25.15 0.68 13.73
C MET A 135 -25.08 1.94 14.61
N ASP A 136 -25.35 1.77 15.90
CA ASP A 136 -25.14 2.83 16.90
C ASP A 136 -23.64 3.09 17.09
N ILE A 137 -23.11 4.07 16.36
CA ILE A 137 -21.73 4.54 16.46
C ILE A 137 -21.76 5.98 16.94
N GLU A 138 -20.91 6.28 17.93
CA GLU A 138 -20.79 7.64 18.46
C GLU A 138 -20.30 8.61 17.37
N ASN A 139 -20.91 9.80 17.30
CA ASN A 139 -20.65 10.78 16.25
C ASN A 139 -19.18 11.20 16.14
N GLU A 140 -18.40 11.14 17.21
CA GLU A 140 -16.97 11.47 17.21
C GLU A 140 -16.12 10.44 16.46
N ASN A 141 -16.61 9.21 16.32
CA ASN A 141 -15.93 8.14 15.60
C ASN A 141 -16.31 8.11 14.11
N ILE A 142 -17.15 9.04 13.65
CA ILE A 142 -17.54 9.20 12.24
C ILE A 142 -17.20 10.61 11.76
N MET A 143 -16.44 10.71 10.69
CA MET A 143 -16.13 11.98 10.04
C MET A 143 -16.44 11.95 8.54
N THR A 144 -16.71 13.11 7.98
CA THR A 144 -16.87 13.24 6.52
C THR A 144 -15.53 13.47 5.84
N TYR A 145 -15.46 13.15 4.55
CA TYR A 145 -14.34 13.56 3.71
C TYR A 145 -14.02 15.06 3.84
N GLU A 146 -15.04 15.91 3.85
CA GLU A 146 -14.86 17.37 3.95
C GLU A 146 -14.20 17.78 5.28
N THR A 147 -14.53 17.10 6.38
CA THR A 147 -13.90 17.33 7.67
C THR A 147 -12.44 16.87 7.66
N LEU A 148 -12.18 15.64 7.22
CA LEU A 148 -10.84 15.04 7.23
C LEU A 148 -9.88 15.73 6.26
N SER A 149 -10.35 16.13 5.08
CA SER A 149 -9.54 16.82 4.07
C SER A 149 -9.14 18.25 4.46
N LYS A 150 -9.82 18.87 5.42
CA LYS A 150 -9.48 20.19 5.97
C LYS A 150 -8.46 20.13 7.10
N CYS A 151 -8.14 18.94 7.63
CA CYS A 151 -7.05 18.82 8.57
C CYS A 151 -5.72 19.11 7.85
N ASP A 152 -4.97 20.12 8.29
CA ASP A 152 -3.69 20.60 7.72
C ASP A 152 -2.59 19.53 7.60
N LYS A 153 -2.87 18.31 8.04
CA LYS A 153 -1.97 17.16 8.06
C LYS A 153 -2.18 16.19 6.88
N PHE A 154 -3.01 16.55 5.91
CA PHE A 154 -3.36 15.66 4.80
C PHE A 154 -2.70 16.08 3.47
N PRO A 155 -2.20 15.14 2.65
CA PRO A 155 -1.86 15.45 1.27
C PRO A 155 -3.12 15.88 0.54
N LYS A 156 -3.19 17.17 0.16
CA LYS A 156 -4.33 17.76 -0.57
C LYS A 156 -4.51 17.01 -1.90
N ILE A 157 -5.46 16.09 -1.96
CA ILE A 157 -5.82 15.42 -3.21
C ILE A 157 -6.45 16.47 -4.13
N ASN A 158 -5.91 16.56 -5.34
CA ASN A 158 -6.30 17.54 -6.34
C ASN A 158 -7.80 17.45 -6.68
N ASN A 159 -8.43 18.61 -6.83
CA ASN A 159 -9.88 18.81 -6.94
C ASN A 159 -10.56 17.86 -7.97
N GLY A 160 -11.52 17.06 -7.49
CA GLY A 160 -12.30 16.12 -8.32
C GLY A 160 -12.88 14.90 -7.58
N CYS A 161 -12.67 14.80 -6.27
CA CYS A 161 -12.97 13.61 -5.48
C CYS A 161 -14.47 13.26 -5.46
N LYS A 162 -14.85 12.09 -6.01
CA LYS A 162 -16.21 11.51 -5.96
C LYS A 162 -16.73 11.27 -4.53
N TYR A 163 -15.90 11.45 -3.51
CA TYR A 163 -16.15 11.06 -2.13
C TYR A 163 -16.56 12.21 -1.20
N LYS A 164 -16.92 13.39 -1.72
CA LYS A 164 -17.20 14.59 -0.91
C LYS A 164 -18.20 14.39 0.24
N TYR A 165 -19.14 13.46 0.10
CA TYR A 165 -20.14 13.10 1.12
C TYR A 165 -19.91 11.75 1.80
N SER A 166 -18.77 11.10 1.54
CA SER A 166 -18.46 9.81 2.16
C SER A 166 -18.17 9.97 3.65
N ARG A 167 -18.77 9.10 4.46
CA ARG A 167 -18.46 8.92 5.87
C ARG A 167 -17.24 8.02 6.01
N PHE A 168 -16.44 8.31 7.01
CA PHE A 168 -15.26 7.56 7.41
C PHE A 168 -15.37 7.25 8.90
N ILE A 169 -14.87 6.09 9.31
CA ILE A 169 -14.90 5.57 10.66
C ILE A 169 -13.48 5.31 11.16
N ASN A 170 -13.20 5.61 12.42
CA ASN A 170 -11.87 5.35 12.99
C ASN A 170 -11.70 3.90 13.47
N LEU A 171 -10.46 3.50 13.76
CA LEU A 171 -10.16 2.14 14.25
C LEU A 171 -10.90 1.76 15.53
N ALA A 172 -11.08 2.70 16.47
CA ALA A 172 -11.74 2.43 17.75
C ALA A 172 -13.19 1.94 17.55
N ALA A 173 -13.95 2.62 16.69
CA ALA A 173 -15.30 2.18 16.37
C ALA A 173 -15.33 0.95 15.45
N ILE A 174 -14.32 0.74 14.59
CA ILE A 174 -14.20 -0.50 13.82
C ILE A 174 -14.07 -1.71 14.77
N SER A 175 -13.24 -1.63 15.82
CA SER A 175 -13.11 -2.71 16.80
C SER A 175 -14.46 -3.05 17.46
N PHE A 176 -15.29 -2.05 17.74
CA PHE A 176 -16.66 -2.26 18.24
C PHE A 176 -17.57 -2.94 17.22
N LEU A 177 -17.47 -2.59 15.93
CA LEU A 177 -18.26 -3.23 14.87
C LEU A 177 -17.86 -4.69 14.63
N ILE A 178 -16.57 -5.01 14.73
CA ILE A 178 -16.05 -6.38 14.63
C ILE A 178 -16.73 -7.28 15.65
N ASP A 179 -16.87 -6.83 16.90
CA ASP A 179 -17.52 -7.61 17.96
C ASP A 179 -19.04 -7.82 17.73
N LYS A 180 -19.65 -7.08 16.78
CA LYS A 180 -21.04 -7.24 16.36
C LYS A 180 -21.20 -7.98 15.02
N SER A 181 -20.09 -8.30 14.34
CA SER A 181 -20.11 -8.92 13.02
C SER A 181 -20.44 -10.41 13.07
N MET A 182 -21.00 -10.91 11.97
CA MET A 182 -21.22 -12.32 11.70
C MET A 182 -20.35 -12.83 10.53
N ALA A 183 -19.28 -12.09 10.18
CA ALA A 183 -18.36 -12.47 9.11
C ALA A 183 -17.61 -13.77 9.44
N ILE A 184 -17.33 -14.58 8.42
CA ILE A 184 -16.75 -15.93 8.56
C ILE A 184 -15.28 -15.86 9.04
N ASP A 185 -14.57 -14.77 8.73
CA ASP A 185 -13.13 -14.61 9.01
C ASP A 185 -12.85 -13.57 10.11
N ILE A 186 -13.71 -13.52 11.13
CA ILE A 186 -13.69 -12.43 12.12
C ILE A 186 -12.38 -12.32 12.91
N ASP A 187 -11.73 -13.45 13.20
CA ASP A 187 -10.45 -13.47 13.93
C ASP A 187 -9.32 -12.86 13.09
N GLU A 188 -9.31 -13.10 11.78
CA GLU A 188 -8.32 -12.54 10.86
C GLU A 188 -8.55 -11.04 10.66
N ILE A 189 -9.82 -10.63 10.50
CA ILE A 189 -10.22 -9.22 10.43
C ILE A 189 -9.82 -8.48 11.72
N LYS A 190 -10.08 -9.10 12.88
CA LYS A 190 -9.75 -8.54 14.20
C LYS A 190 -8.24 -8.35 14.36
N LYS A 191 -7.45 -9.34 13.95
CA LYS A 191 -5.99 -9.24 13.96
C LYS A 191 -5.50 -8.13 13.02
N PHE A 192 -6.06 -8.05 11.81
CA PHE A 192 -5.71 -7.02 10.84
C PHE A 192 -5.89 -5.60 11.41
N PHE A 193 -7.07 -5.29 11.93
CA PHE A 193 -7.37 -3.95 12.44
C PHE A 193 -6.67 -3.60 13.75
N ASN A 194 -6.45 -4.58 14.64
CA ASN A 194 -5.87 -4.31 15.97
C ASN A 194 -4.34 -4.39 16.01
N GLU A 195 -3.73 -5.22 15.15
CA GLU A 195 -2.30 -5.51 15.21
C GLU A 195 -1.58 -5.10 13.93
N ASP A 196 -2.05 -5.59 12.78
CA ASP A 196 -1.27 -5.54 11.56
C ASP A 196 -1.16 -4.09 11.00
N ILE A 197 -2.23 -3.29 11.09
CA ILE A 197 -2.19 -1.86 10.73
C ILE A 197 -1.17 -1.09 11.58
N ALA A 198 -1.17 -1.31 12.89
CA ALA A 198 -0.25 -0.63 13.80
C ALA A 198 1.21 -1.02 13.52
N GLN A 199 1.48 -2.31 13.32
CA GLN A 199 2.82 -2.79 12.98
C GLN A 199 3.31 -2.27 11.62
N SER A 200 2.41 -2.16 10.64
CA SER A 200 2.72 -1.56 9.34
C SER A 200 3.12 -0.09 9.48
N PHE A 201 2.35 0.66 10.27
CA PHE A 201 2.60 2.06 10.51
C PHE A 201 3.92 2.30 11.26
N ASP A 202 4.21 1.51 12.30
CA ASP A 202 5.49 1.55 13.01
C ASP A 202 6.68 1.25 12.08
N THR A 203 6.50 0.31 11.17
CA THR A 203 7.52 -0.02 10.16
C THR A 203 7.74 1.13 9.20
N TYR A 204 6.66 1.79 8.76
CA TYR A 204 6.75 2.98 7.91
C TYR A 204 7.44 4.14 8.62
N ILE A 205 7.04 4.47 9.86
CA ILE A 205 7.68 5.51 10.65
C ILE A 205 9.16 5.23 10.83
N LYS A 206 9.55 4.00 11.20
CA LYS A 206 10.97 3.63 11.33
C LYS A 206 11.71 3.84 10.02
N ARG A 207 11.16 3.40 8.88
CA ARG A 207 11.77 3.62 7.56
C ARG A 207 11.92 5.10 7.23
N VAL A 208 10.89 5.91 7.47
CA VAL A 208 10.94 7.36 7.20
C VAL A 208 11.93 8.05 8.13
N ILE A 209 11.91 7.77 9.43
CA ILE A 209 12.84 8.33 10.41
C ILE A 209 14.29 7.92 10.10
N ASP A 210 14.51 6.64 9.79
CA ASP A 210 15.83 6.09 9.47
C ASP A 210 16.36 6.60 8.11
N GLN A 211 15.48 6.95 7.17
CA GLN A 211 15.85 7.44 5.83
C GLN A 211 15.94 8.98 5.71
N PHE A 212 15.22 9.75 6.54
CA PHE A 212 15.07 11.20 6.37
C PHE A 212 15.63 12.09 7.50
N PHE A 213 16.23 11.52 8.56
CA PHE A 213 16.93 12.22 9.67
C PHE A 213 16.07 13.09 10.61
N TYR A 214 16.58 13.28 11.84
CA TYR A 214 16.32 14.38 12.79
C TYR A 214 14.95 15.09 12.61
N CYS A 215 13.97 14.69 13.42
CA CYS A 215 12.57 15.14 13.42
C CYS A 215 12.35 16.67 13.41
N LYS A 216 12.46 17.28 12.23
CA LYS A 216 11.77 18.53 11.90
C LYS A 216 11.03 18.50 10.56
N ASP A 217 11.29 17.50 9.70
CA ASP A 217 10.78 17.49 8.33
C ASP A 217 9.89 16.27 7.99
N ILE A 218 9.08 15.77 8.93
CA ILE A 218 7.92 14.94 8.55
C ILE A 218 6.80 15.89 8.12
N LEU A 219 6.88 16.24 6.84
CA LEU A 219 6.02 17.15 6.13
C LEU A 219 4.63 16.51 5.87
N GLY A 220 3.52 17.21 6.14
CA GLY A 220 2.82 17.93 5.08
C GLY A 220 3.73 18.86 4.29
N ILE A 221 4.06 18.51 3.03
CA ILE A 221 4.93 19.36 2.21
C ILE A 221 4.05 20.41 1.52
N ASP A 222 4.13 21.63 2.01
CA ASP A 222 3.78 22.83 1.24
C ASP A 222 5.00 23.24 0.42
N ILE A 223 4.93 23.12 -0.92
CA ILE A 223 5.91 23.77 -1.81
C ILE A 223 5.25 25.04 -2.32
N ALA A 224 5.26 26.08 -1.50
CA ALA A 224 5.08 27.45 -1.98
C ALA A 224 6.41 27.92 -2.58
N ARG A 225 6.40 28.23 -3.88
CA ARG A 225 7.50 28.97 -4.53
C ARG A 225 7.13 30.46 -4.53
N GLU A 226 7.95 31.27 -3.86
CA GLU A 226 8.27 32.63 -4.31
C GLU A 226 9.69 32.62 -4.89
#